data_AF-A0A8H4EF41-F1
#
_entry.id   AF-A0A8H4EF41-F1
#
_cell.length_a   1.000
_cell.length_b   1.000
_cell.length_c   1.000
_cell.angle_alpha   90.00
_cell.angle_beta   90.00
_cell.angle_gamma   90.00
#
_symmetry.space_group_name_H-M   'P 1'
#
loop_
_entity.id
_entity.type
_entity.pdbx_description
1 polymer ?
#
loop_
_entity_poly.entity_id
_entity_poly.type
_entity_poly.pdbx_seq_one_letter_code
_entity_poly.pdbx_strand_id
1 'polypeptide(L)'
;MSTRARPPASQRPTTPPDPTLRTRPVPRTRNFTPRYFGPGAVPNINELVRPPEEVRQDADPATYVNPMDAQLFATLQDEIWDLLKEIELHEFDYNEAEEIRGRDPTWGFYAFITDYSADVLEKIPQAMDHLIEVTRRNIRAQSTSAYTDEACHRFKLSVVEDEETLSGASEDRVREEFRAQLRTLQQLNENDWIRAPARNYACLVLDKPTVSMLADLSFHEDIRQDWELLHPKTIKVVDAWWKRPATNVSSYRGVGHCPITSLARFYMLVTSAANSGAMEDLCPLESSL
;
A
#
# COMPACT_ATOMS: atom_id res chain seq x y z
N MET A 1 36.43 -36.02 -3.39
CA MET A 1 35.16 -35.28 -3.21
C MET A 1 35.35 -33.88 -3.78
N SER A 2 34.77 -33.58 -4.94
CA SER A 2 34.90 -32.29 -5.62
C SER A 2 33.73 -31.40 -5.19
N THR A 3 34.04 -30.30 -4.50
CA THR A 3 33.10 -29.22 -4.21
C THR A 3 32.78 -28.49 -5.51
N ARG A 4 31.59 -28.72 -6.06
CA ARG A 4 31.05 -27.88 -7.15
C ARG A 4 30.84 -26.47 -6.62
N ALA A 5 31.76 -25.58 -6.94
CA ALA A 5 31.57 -24.15 -6.78
C ALA A 5 30.31 -23.72 -7.53
N ARG A 6 29.41 -23.04 -6.84
CA ARG A 6 28.24 -22.37 -7.43
C ARG A 6 28.77 -21.36 -8.46
N PRO A 7 28.29 -21.35 -9.71
CA PRO A 7 28.72 -20.37 -10.69
C PRO A 7 28.51 -18.95 -10.14
N PRO A 8 29.42 -18.00 -10.37
CA PRO A 8 29.20 -16.60 -10.00
C PRO A 8 27.90 -16.12 -10.66
N ALA A 9 27.05 -15.45 -9.88
CA ALA A 9 25.82 -14.87 -10.39
C ALA A 9 26.16 -13.95 -11.58
N SER A 10 25.63 -14.29 -12.76
CA SER A 10 25.83 -13.51 -13.98
C SER A 10 25.30 -12.09 -13.75
N GLN A 11 26.21 -11.12 -13.69
CA GLN A 11 25.85 -9.71 -13.66
C GLN A 11 25.18 -9.36 -14.99
N ARG A 12 23.91 -8.98 -14.95
CA ARG A 12 23.17 -8.54 -16.14
C ARG A 12 23.16 -7.01 -16.18
N PRO A 13 23.26 -6.40 -17.37
CA PRO A 13 23.00 -4.97 -17.53
C PRO A 13 21.61 -4.64 -17.01
N THR A 14 21.50 -3.59 -16.19
CA THR A 14 20.22 -3.09 -15.71
C THR A 14 19.46 -2.44 -16.87
N THR A 15 18.14 -2.65 -16.97
CA THR A 15 17.29 -1.96 -17.95
C THR A 15 17.55 -0.45 -17.84
N PRO A 16 17.68 0.30 -18.95
CA PRO A 16 17.87 1.74 -18.86
C PRO A 16 16.66 2.39 -18.17
N PRO A 17 16.88 3.52 -17.45
CA PRO A 17 15.77 4.29 -16.91
C PRO A 17 14.87 4.81 -18.03
N ASP A 18 13.61 5.11 -17.70
CA ASP A 18 12.69 5.78 -18.61
C ASP A 18 13.38 6.97 -19.31
N PRO A 19 13.49 6.98 -20.65
CA PRO A 19 14.17 8.03 -21.40
C PRO A 19 13.52 9.41 -21.21
N THR A 20 12.22 9.46 -20.90
CA THR A 20 11.51 10.72 -20.63
C THR A 20 12.04 11.43 -19.39
N LEU A 21 12.69 10.74 -18.45
CA LEU A 21 13.32 11.37 -17.30
C LEU A 21 14.52 12.25 -17.69
N ARG A 22 15.11 12.02 -18.86
CA ARG A 22 16.19 12.87 -19.39
C ARG A 22 15.65 14.10 -20.11
N THR A 23 14.58 13.94 -20.88
CA THR A 23 14.00 15.02 -21.70
C THR A 23 12.99 15.87 -20.94
N ARG A 24 12.35 15.29 -19.92
CA ARG A 24 11.38 15.90 -19.01
C ARG A 24 11.69 15.46 -17.58
N PRO A 25 12.74 16.01 -16.93
CA PRO A 25 13.10 15.62 -15.57
C PRO A 25 11.97 15.90 -14.58
N VAL A 26 11.86 15.05 -13.56
CA VAL A 26 10.97 15.29 -12.42
C VAL A 26 11.61 16.36 -11.53
N PRO A 27 10.88 17.41 -11.14
CA PRO A 27 11.40 18.40 -10.20
C PRO A 27 11.68 17.76 -8.85
N ARG A 28 12.58 18.38 -8.08
CA ARG A 28 12.96 17.89 -6.76
C ARG A 28 11.73 17.71 -5.84
N THR A 29 10.82 18.69 -5.86
CA THR A 29 9.58 18.70 -5.10
C THR A 29 8.41 18.87 -6.06
N ARG A 30 7.30 18.21 -5.74
CA ARG A 30 6.03 18.30 -6.45
C ARG A 30 4.90 18.25 -5.43
N ASN A 31 3.89 19.11 -5.56
CA ASN A 31 2.69 19.00 -4.74
C ASN A 31 1.54 18.49 -5.61
N PHE A 32 1.00 17.33 -5.25
CA PHE A 32 -0.25 16.84 -5.83
C PHE A 32 -1.37 17.09 -4.84
N THR A 33 -2.59 17.33 -5.35
CA THR A 33 -3.80 17.39 -4.51
C THR A 33 -4.57 16.09 -4.70
N PRO A 34 -4.45 15.11 -3.79
CA PRO A 34 -5.12 13.83 -3.96
C PRO A 34 -6.62 13.98 -3.74
N ARG A 35 -7.39 13.17 -4.46
CA ARG A 35 -8.77 12.83 -4.12
C ARG A 35 -8.74 11.68 -3.12
N TYR A 36 -9.43 11.85 -2.00
CA TYR A 36 -9.45 10.84 -0.94
C TYR A 36 -10.67 9.91 -1.07
N PHE A 37 -10.43 8.62 -0.86
CA PHE A 37 -11.45 7.57 -0.87
C PHE A 37 -11.37 6.74 0.41
N GLY A 38 -12.51 6.20 0.84
CA GLY A 38 -12.63 5.34 2.04
C GLY A 38 -13.19 6.06 3.27
N PRO A 39 -13.61 5.32 4.31
CA PRO A 39 -14.20 5.91 5.52
C PRO A 39 -13.27 6.89 6.24
N GLY A 40 -11.95 6.68 6.16
CA GLY A 40 -10.95 7.56 6.77
C GLY A 40 -10.75 8.91 6.06
N ALA A 41 -11.42 9.14 4.92
CA ALA A 41 -11.32 10.38 4.15
C ALA A 41 -12.14 11.54 4.75
N VAL A 42 -12.91 11.31 5.81
CA VAL A 42 -13.76 12.33 6.44
C VAL A 42 -12.94 13.42 7.15
N PRO A 43 -13.33 14.70 7.09
CA PRO A 43 -12.54 15.79 7.68
C PRO A 43 -12.36 15.72 9.19
N ASN A 44 -13.33 15.12 9.91
CA ASN A 44 -13.33 15.00 11.36
C ASN A 44 -12.83 13.63 11.85
N ILE A 45 -12.04 12.90 11.06
CA ILE A 45 -11.56 11.55 11.39
C ILE A 45 -10.90 11.48 12.78
N ASN A 46 -10.21 12.54 13.21
CA ASN A 46 -9.57 12.62 14.52
C ASN A 46 -10.54 12.50 15.71
N GLU A 47 -11.81 12.87 15.52
CA GLU A 47 -12.87 12.78 16.54
C GLU A 47 -13.60 11.43 16.51
N LEU A 48 -13.47 10.68 15.42
CA LEU A 48 -14.25 9.46 15.18
C LEU A 48 -13.47 8.18 15.47
N VAL A 49 -12.14 8.24 15.42
CA VAL A 49 -11.26 7.10 15.72
C VAL A 49 -11.13 6.88 17.23
N ARG A 50 -11.03 5.62 17.64
CA ARG A 50 -10.87 5.23 19.04
C ARG A 50 -9.44 4.74 19.31
N PRO A 51 -8.85 5.00 20.49
CA PRO A 51 -7.59 4.39 20.88
C PRO A 51 -7.66 2.86 20.75
N PRO A 52 -6.62 2.18 20.24
CA PRO A 52 -6.62 0.73 20.08
C PRO A 52 -7.01 -0.02 21.36
N GLU A 53 -6.56 0.42 22.54
CA GLU A 53 -6.89 -0.27 23.80
C GLU A 53 -8.39 -0.20 24.15
N GLU A 54 -9.11 0.85 23.74
CA GLU A 54 -10.58 0.89 23.87
C GLU A 54 -11.23 -0.13 22.92
N VAL A 55 -10.75 -0.21 21.68
CA VAL A 55 -11.25 -1.18 20.69
C VAL A 55 -11.00 -2.63 21.14
N ARG A 56 -9.87 -2.88 21.81
CA ARG A 56 -9.53 -4.19 22.38
C ARG A 56 -10.50 -4.63 23.46
N GLN A 57 -11.03 -3.70 24.27
CA GLN A 57 -12.01 -4.04 25.31
C GLN A 57 -13.34 -4.51 24.71
N ASP A 58 -13.69 -4.01 23.53
CA ASP A 58 -14.88 -4.39 22.77
C ASP A 58 -14.67 -5.63 21.88
N ALA A 59 -13.44 -6.16 21.80
CA ALA A 59 -13.12 -7.28 20.93
C ALA A 59 -13.70 -8.59 21.47
N ASP A 60 -14.70 -9.12 20.76
CA ASP A 60 -15.35 -10.39 21.10
C ASP A 60 -14.94 -11.49 20.11
N PRO A 61 -14.25 -12.56 20.56
CA PRO A 61 -13.88 -13.70 19.72
C PRO A 61 -15.07 -14.42 19.09
N ALA A 62 -16.28 -14.35 19.69
CA ALA A 62 -17.47 -14.94 19.08
C ALA A 62 -17.84 -14.25 17.75
N THR A 63 -17.26 -13.08 17.47
CA THR A 63 -17.46 -12.35 16.24
C THR A 63 -16.52 -12.75 15.11
N TYR A 64 -15.61 -13.72 15.23
CA TYR A 64 -14.89 -14.19 14.03
C TYR A 64 -15.86 -14.81 13.01
N VAL A 65 -15.61 -14.55 11.72
CA VAL A 65 -16.36 -15.18 10.63
C VAL A 65 -16.12 -16.70 10.60
N ASN A 66 -14.89 -17.11 10.87
CA ASN A 66 -14.49 -18.51 10.94
C ASN A 66 -14.47 -18.97 12.41
N PRO A 67 -15.30 -19.94 12.80
CA PRO A 67 -15.34 -20.45 14.18
C PRO A 67 -14.03 -21.04 14.69
N MET A 68 -13.12 -21.46 13.80
CA MET A 68 -11.79 -21.95 14.20
C MET A 68 -10.91 -20.82 14.73
N ASP A 69 -10.99 -19.63 14.14
CA ASP A 69 -10.20 -18.48 14.58
C ASP A 69 -10.69 -17.99 15.96
N ALA A 70 -12.00 -18.06 16.21
CA ALA A 70 -12.58 -17.83 17.53
C ALA A 70 -12.03 -18.76 18.61
N GLN A 71 -11.84 -20.05 18.28
CA GLN A 71 -11.30 -21.04 19.22
C GLN A 71 -9.80 -20.82 19.49
N LEU A 72 -9.08 -20.32 18.50
CA LEU A 72 -7.64 -20.06 18.58
C LEU A 72 -7.31 -18.67 19.13
N PHE A 73 -8.30 -17.78 19.31
CA PHE A 73 -8.09 -16.38 19.69
C PHE A 73 -7.10 -16.15 20.84
N ALA A 74 -7.15 -16.96 21.90
CA ALA A 74 -6.24 -16.82 23.04
C ALA A 74 -4.75 -17.02 22.68
N THR A 75 -4.48 -17.68 21.55
CA THR A 75 -3.15 -17.96 21.00
C THR A 75 -2.89 -17.29 19.65
N LEU A 76 -3.95 -16.86 18.95
CA LEU A 76 -3.89 -16.18 17.67
C LEU A 76 -3.51 -14.72 17.93
N GLN A 77 -2.37 -14.30 17.40
CA GLN A 77 -2.09 -12.87 17.29
C GLN A 77 -2.91 -12.34 16.11
N ASP A 78 -3.93 -11.53 16.41
CA ASP A 78 -4.76 -10.91 15.39
C ASP A 78 -3.94 -9.87 14.63
N GLU A 79 -3.71 -10.09 13.32
CA GLU A 79 -2.87 -9.20 12.50
C GLU A 79 -3.48 -7.79 12.38
N ILE A 80 -4.81 -7.66 12.49
CA ILE A 80 -5.48 -6.37 12.44
C ILE A 80 -5.30 -5.61 13.75
N TRP A 81 -5.19 -6.31 14.88
CA TRP A 81 -4.75 -5.67 16.13
C TRP A 81 -3.34 -5.08 16.00
N ASP A 82 -2.42 -5.80 15.35
CA ASP A 82 -1.08 -5.28 15.08
C ASP A 82 -1.09 -4.07 14.14
N LEU A 83 -1.94 -4.09 13.12
CA LEU A 83 -2.19 -2.93 12.26
C LEU A 83 -2.65 -1.70 13.06
N LEU A 84 -3.62 -1.86 13.97
CA LEU A 84 -4.11 -0.73 14.77
C LEU A 84 -3.02 -0.12 15.66
N LYS A 85 -2.14 -0.95 16.25
CA LYS A 85 -0.99 -0.46 17.02
C LYS A 85 0.03 0.25 16.14
N GLU A 86 0.31 -0.28 14.94
CA GLU A 86 1.23 0.34 13.99
C GLU A 86 0.73 1.73 13.56
N ILE A 87 -0.59 1.86 13.38
CA ILE A 87 -1.22 3.15 13.06
C ILE A 87 -1.04 4.12 14.22
N GLU A 88 -1.36 3.71 15.46
CA GLU A 88 -1.18 4.56 16.64
C GLU A 88 0.29 4.99 16.83
N LEU A 89 1.24 4.11 16.56
CA LEU A 89 2.67 4.42 16.65
C LEU A 89 3.11 5.52 15.67
N HIS A 90 2.42 5.65 14.54
CA HIS A 90 2.80 6.52 13.43
C HIS A 90 1.72 7.54 13.04
N GLU A 91 0.75 7.82 13.92
CA GLU A 91 -0.34 8.76 13.61
C GLU A 91 0.08 10.23 13.67
N PHE A 92 1.23 10.54 14.27
CA PHE A 92 1.73 11.91 14.34
C PHE A 92 2.64 12.21 13.16
N ASP A 93 2.33 13.30 12.45
CA ASP A 93 3.20 13.84 11.40
C ASP A 93 4.26 14.73 12.04
N TYR A 94 5.53 14.47 11.72
CA TYR A 94 6.68 15.20 12.23
C TYR A 94 7.40 15.95 11.12
N ASN A 95 7.82 17.18 11.41
CA ASN A 95 8.70 17.92 10.52
C ASN A 95 10.16 17.44 10.61
N GLU A 96 11.05 18.04 9.81
CA GLU A 96 12.49 17.75 9.88
C GLU A 96 13.13 18.03 11.24
N ALA A 97 12.56 18.96 12.02
CA ALA A 97 12.99 19.30 13.37
C ALA A 97 12.33 18.42 14.46
N GLU A 98 11.64 17.34 14.08
CA GLU A 98 10.90 16.43 14.97
C GLU A 98 9.75 17.10 15.76
N GLU A 99 9.22 18.21 15.25
CA GLU A 99 8.03 18.85 15.81
C GLU A 99 6.76 18.31 15.14
N ILE A 100 5.71 18.12 15.94
CA ILE A 100 4.42 17.64 15.47
C ILE A 100 3.75 18.70 14.59
N ARG A 101 3.42 18.34 13.35
CA ARG A 101 2.64 19.15 12.40
C ARG A 101 1.16 18.88 12.46
N GLY A 102 0.80 17.65 12.79
CA GLY A 102 -0.57 17.20 12.75
C GLY A 102 -0.68 15.75 13.15
N ARG A 103 -1.92 15.27 13.10
CA ARG A 103 -2.28 13.89 13.39
C ARG A 103 -3.08 13.33 12.22
N ASP A 104 -2.61 12.22 11.64
CA ASP A 104 -3.30 11.43 10.64
C ASP A 104 -3.46 9.98 11.15
N PRO A 105 -4.60 9.64 11.79
CA PRO A 105 -4.83 8.33 12.40
C PRO A 105 -5.26 7.27 11.38
N THR A 106 -5.05 7.51 10.09
CA THR A 106 -5.50 6.64 9.00
C THR A 106 -4.43 5.67 8.54
N TRP A 107 -4.81 4.69 7.73
CA TRP A 107 -3.90 3.83 6.97
C TRP A 107 -4.41 3.62 5.55
N GLY A 108 -3.54 3.09 4.69
CA GLY A 108 -3.78 2.94 3.26
C GLY A 108 -2.59 3.46 2.45
N PHE A 109 -2.78 3.70 1.16
CA PHE A 109 -1.68 4.04 0.26
C PHE A 109 -2.02 5.24 -0.63
N TYR A 110 -0.97 5.83 -1.20
CA TYR A 110 -1.12 6.66 -2.38
C TYR A 110 -1.36 5.78 -3.60
N ALA A 111 -2.22 6.25 -4.51
CA ALA A 111 -2.49 5.59 -5.77
C ALA A 111 -2.41 6.59 -6.91
N PHE A 112 -1.59 6.32 -7.92
CA PHE A 112 -1.39 7.22 -9.06
C PHE A 112 -2.15 6.68 -10.27
N ILE A 113 -2.98 7.52 -10.88
CA ILE A 113 -3.65 7.18 -12.14
C ILE A 113 -2.70 7.49 -13.29
N THR A 114 -2.53 6.52 -14.18
CA THR A 114 -1.64 6.63 -15.34
C THR A 114 -2.37 6.56 -16.68
N ASP A 115 -3.66 6.21 -16.68
CA ASP A 115 -4.51 6.23 -17.87
C ASP A 115 -5.70 7.18 -17.63
N TYR A 116 -5.83 8.17 -18.52
CA TYR A 116 -6.82 9.24 -18.43
C TYR A 116 -7.87 9.14 -19.55
N SER A 117 -8.01 7.98 -20.18
CA SER A 117 -9.12 7.75 -21.11
C SER A 117 -10.46 7.93 -20.40
N ALA A 118 -11.45 8.50 -21.10
CA ALA A 118 -12.73 8.86 -20.50
C ALA A 118 -13.43 7.66 -19.81
N ASP A 119 -13.29 6.46 -20.38
CA ASP A 119 -13.84 5.23 -19.80
C ASP A 119 -13.15 4.81 -18.49
N VAL A 120 -11.85 5.10 -18.35
CA VAL A 120 -11.12 4.86 -17.10
C VAL A 120 -11.56 5.86 -16.04
N LEU A 121 -11.64 7.15 -16.40
CA LEU A 121 -12.00 8.20 -15.45
C LEU A 121 -13.42 8.01 -14.88
N GLU A 122 -14.37 7.60 -15.72
CA GLU A 122 -15.73 7.28 -15.31
C GLU A 122 -15.79 6.10 -14.31
N LYS A 123 -14.88 5.13 -14.46
CA LYS A 123 -14.83 3.92 -13.62
C LYS A 123 -14.10 4.09 -12.29
N ILE A 124 -13.30 5.15 -12.10
CA ILE A 124 -12.49 5.33 -10.87
C ILE A 124 -13.36 5.24 -9.60
N PRO A 125 -14.50 5.96 -9.47
CA PRO A 125 -15.28 5.90 -8.24
C PRO A 125 -15.70 4.47 -7.88
N GLN A 126 -16.23 3.73 -8.86
CA GLN A 126 -16.63 2.34 -8.67
C GLN A 126 -15.45 1.42 -8.35
N ALA A 127 -14.32 1.60 -9.04
CA ALA A 127 -13.10 0.84 -8.77
C ALA A 127 -12.60 1.05 -7.34
N MET A 128 -12.65 2.29 -6.83
CA MET A 128 -12.24 2.60 -5.46
C MET A 128 -13.23 2.04 -4.44
N ASP A 129 -14.54 2.18 -4.67
CA ASP A 129 -15.58 1.60 -3.80
C ASP A 129 -15.41 0.08 -3.69
N HIS A 130 -15.16 -0.59 -4.81
CA HIS A 130 -14.89 -2.02 -4.81
C HIS A 130 -13.57 -2.37 -4.11
N LEU A 131 -12.49 -1.60 -4.28
CA LEU A 131 -11.24 -1.87 -3.56
C LEU A 131 -11.39 -1.68 -2.05
N ILE A 132 -12.16 -0.68 -1.61
CA ILE A 132 -12.52 -0.46 -0.20
C ILE A 132 -13.33 -1.66 0.32
N GLU A 133 -14.30 -2.15 -0.45
CA GLU A 133 -15.13 -3.29 -0.08
C GLU A 133 -14.30 -4.59 -0.01
N VAL A 134 -13.40 -4.85 -0.97
CA VAL A 134 -12.45 -5.97 -0.91
C VAL A 134 -11.62 -5.91 0.37
N THR A 135 -11.08 -4.73 0.68
CA THR A 135 -10.24 -4.50 1.86
C THR A 135 -11.03 -4.77 3.14
N ARG A 136 -12.23 -4.18 3.26
CA ARG A 136 -13.14 -4.40 4.39
C ARG A 136 -13.46 -5.87 4.56
N ARG A 137 -13.77 -6.55 3.46
CA ARG A 137 -14.17 -7.95 3.49
C ARG A 137 -13.02 -8.88 3.88
N ASN A 138 -11.82 -8.61 3.38
CA ASN A 138 -10.64 -9.37 3.76
C ASN A 138 -10.32 -9.21 5.25
N ILE A 139 -10.27 -7.97 5.75
CA ILE A 139 -10.05 -7.69 7.17
C ILE A 139 -11.10 -8.42 8.02
N ARG A 140 -12.36 -8.35 7.60
CA ARG A 140 -13.47 -9.00 8.31
C ARG A 140 -13.33 -10.52 8.38
N ALA A 141 -12.82 -11.15 7.31
CA ALA A 141 -12.61 -12.59 7.26
C ALA A 141 -11.52 -13.07 8.23
N GLN A 142 -10.62 -12.18 8.66
CA GLN A 142 -9.43 -12.51 9.44
C GLN A 142 -9.44 -11.97 10.88
N SER A 143 -10.46 -11.19 11.27
CA SER A 143 -10.46 -10.46 12.53
C SER A 143 -11.83 -10.37 13.20
N THR A 144 -11.85 -9.94 14.46
CA THR A 144 -13.09 -9.62 15.21
C THR A 144 -13.81 -8.42 14.59
N SER A 145 -15.10 -8.26 14.88
CA SER A 145 -15.86 -7.09 14.38
C SER A 145 -15.30 -5.77 14.89
N ALA A 146 -14.91 -5.68 16.17
CA ALA A 146 -14.39 -4.44 16.75
C ALA A 146 -13.11 -3.95 16.06
N TYR A 147 -12.14 -4.85 15.86
CA TYR A 147 -10.91 -4.53 15.13
C TYR A 147 -11.17 -4.23 13.67
N THR A 148 -12.06 -5.00 13.03
CA THR A 148 -12.46 -4.76 11.64
C THR A 148 -13.05 -3.38 11.46
N ASP A 149 -14.01 -3.01 12.30
CA ASP A 149 -14.74 -1.76 12.19
C ASP A 149 -13.79 -0.57 12.37
N GLU A 150 -12.92 -0.60 13.38
CA GLU A 150 -11.92 0.44 13.59
C GLU A 150 -10.92 0.53 12.43
N ALA A 151 -10.37 -0.61 11.99
CA ALA A 151 -9.42 -0.62 10.87
C ALA A 151 -10.07 -0.09 9.60
N CYS A 152 -11.30 -0.49 9.29
CA CYS A 152 -12.01 0.01 8.12
C CYS A 152 -12.37 1.49 8.26
N HIS A 153 -12.72 1.96 9.45
CA HIS A 153 -12.98 3.37 9.73
C HIS A 153 -11.75 4.24 9.46
N ARG A 154 -10.56 3.71 9.76
CA ARG A 154 -9.27 4.37 9.52
C ARG A 154 -8.75 4.23 8.09
N PHE A 155 -9.41 3.44 7.22
CA PHE A 155 -8.90 3.19 5.87
C PHE A 155 -9.11 4.38 4.93
N LYS A 156 -8.02 4.85 4.29
CA LYS A 156 -7.99 6.01 3.39
C LYS A 156 -7.02 5.76 2.22
N LEU A 157 -7.52 5.88 1.00
CA LEU A 157 -6.71 5.92 -0.22
C LEU A 157 -6.52 7.37 -0.68
N SER A 158 -5.29 7.73 -1.02
CA SER A 158 -4.95 9.05 -1.57
C SER A 158 -4.71 8.92 -3.07
N VAL A 159 -5.74 9.14 -3.88
CA VAL A 159 -5.69 8.96 -5.33
C VAL A 159 -5.25 10.25 -6.01
N VAL A 160 -4.16 10.21 -6.76
CA VAL A 160 -3.60 11.36 -7.49
C VAL A 160 -4.04 11.31 -8.94
N GLU A 161 -4.73 12.38 -9.35
CA GLU A 161 -5.25 12.65 -10.69
C GLU A 161 -4.51 13.87 -11.27
N ASP A 162 -3.47 13.64 -12.08
CA ASP A 162 -2.67 14.67 -12.74
C ASP A 162 -2.29 14.21 -14.15
N GLU A 163 -3.15 14.49 -15.13
CA GLU A 163 -2.99 14.00 -16.51
C GLU A 163 -1.69 14.50 -17.16
N GLU A 164 -1.34 15.77 -16.95
CA GLU A 164 -0.15 16.39 -17.55
C GLU A 164 1.13 15.64 -17.17
N THR A 165 1.22 15.23 -15.91
CA THR A 165 2.41 14.60 -15.35
C THR A 165 2.38 13.08 -15.50
N LEU A 166 1.22 12.45 -15.29
CA LEU A 166 1.09 11.01 -15.08
C LEU A 166 0.50 10.23 -16.26
N SER A 167 -0.06 10.89 -17.28
CA SER A 167 -0.60 10.20 -18.46
C SER A 167 0.49 9.38 -19.16
N GLY A 168 0.27 8.07 -19.26
CA GLY A 168 1.21 7.10 -19.81
C GLY A 168 2.53 6.98 -19.02
N ALA A 169 2.58 7.41 -17.76
CA ALA A 169 3.79 7.36 -16.95
C ALA A 169 4.30 5.93 -16.75
N SER A 170 5.61 5.74 -16.96
CA SER A 170 6.30 4.50 -16.62
C SER A 170 6.40 4.31 -15.10
N GLU A 171 6.75 3.11 -14.65
CA GLU A 171 7.00 2.87 -13.22
C GLU A 171 8.13 3.74 -12.66
N ASP A 172 9.14 4.05 -13.47
CA ASP A 172 10.22 4.96 -13.09
C ASP A 172 9.71 6.39 -12.89
N ARG A 173 8.84 6.86 -13.79
CA ARG A 173 8.25 8.18 -13.68
C ARG A 173 7.34 8.28 -12.45
N VAL A 174 6.49 7.27 -12.22
CA VAL A 174 5.64 7.19 -11.02
C VAL A 174 6.49 7.24 -9.75
N ARG A 175 7.58 6.47 -9.69
CA ARG A 175 8.49 6.47 -8.53
C ARG A 175 9.07 7.84 -8.25
N GLU A 176 9.58 8.52 -9.28
CA GLU A 176 10.22 9.82 -9.10
C GLU A 176 9.21 10.92 -8.75
N GLU A 177 8.02 10.93 -9.37
CA GLU A 177 6.96 11.90 -9.01
C GLU A 177 6.43 11.63 -7.59
N PHE A 178 6.30 10.36 -7.19
CA PHE A 178 5.94 10.01 -5.81
C PHE A 178 7.00 10.46 -4.80
N ARG A 179 8.29 10.24 -5.08
CA ARG A 179 9.39 10.78 -4.26
C ARG A 179 9.37 12.30 -4.19
N ALA A 180 9.08 12.99 -5.29
CA ALA A 180 8.96 14.44 -5.30
C ALA A 180 7.81 14.92 -4.42
N GLN A 181 6.70 14.18 -4.36
CA GLN A 181 5.61 14.42 -3.41
C GLN A 181 6.05 14.21 -1.96
N LEU A 182 6.72 13.09 -1.66
CA LEU A 182 7.21 12.81 -0.30
C LEU A 182 8.19 13.89 0.19
N ARG A 183 9.05 14.43 -0.69
CA ARG A 183 9.94 15.55 -0.34
C ARG A 183 9.15 16.82 -0.01
N THR A 184 8.10 17.13 -0.77
CA THR A 184 7.19 18.26 -0.45
C THR A 184 6.54 18.09 0.92
N LEU A 185 6.13 16.86 1.25
CA LEU A 185 5.54 16.51 2.55
C LEU A 185 6.58 16.33 3.67
N GLN A 186 7.87 16.48 3.37
CA GLN A 186 9.01 16.21 4.27
C GLN A 186 9.03 14.79 4.85
N GLN A 187 8.45 13.84 4.13
CA GLN A 187 8.47 12.40 4.42
C GLN A 187 9.65 11.69 3.76
N LEU A 188 10.37 12.37 2.88
CA LEU A 188 11.61 11.90 2.25
C LEU A 188 12.68 12.98 2.41
N ASN A 189 13.77 12.68 3.12
CA ASN A 189 14.85 13.64 3.38
C ASN A 189 15.97 13.59 2.32
N GLU A 190 16.97 14.45 2.48
CA GLU A 190 18.15 14.56 1.59
C GLU A 190 18.98 13.26 1.47
N ASN A 191 18.92 12.38 2.46
CA ASN A 191 19.64 11.10 2.47
C ASN A 191 18.81 9.97 1.84
N ASP A 192 17.69 10.32 1.20
CA ASP A 192 16.65 9.41 0.70
C ASP A 192 16.09 8.48 1.79
N TRP A 193 16.07 8.93 3.04
CA TRP A 193 15.37 8.23 4.11
C TRP A 193 13.89 8.57 4.06
N ILE A 194 13.06 7.55 3.82
CA ILE A 194 11.60 7.61 3.92
C ILE A 194 11.19 7.47 5.39
N ARG A 195 10.40 8.44 5.88
CA ARG A 195 9.78 8.39 7.21
C ARG A 195 8.55 7.47 7.17
N ALA A 196 8.30 6.76 8.27
CA ALA A 196 7.04 6.09 8.54
C ALA A 196 5.85 7.09 8.41
N PRO A 197 4.63 6.64 8.07
CA PRO A 197 4.19 5.24 8.05
C PRO A 197 4.35 4.52 6.69
N ALA A 198 3.91 3.25 6.64
CA ALA A 198 4.03 2.33 5.49
C ALA A 198 3.63 2.95 4.14
N ARG A 199 2.62 3.83 4.15
CA ARG A 199 2.10 4.51 2.96
C ARG A 199 3.14 5.30 2.17
N ASN A 200 4.25 5.68 2.80
CA ASN A 200 5.32 6.45 2.17
C ASN A 200 6.30 5.58 1.39
N TYR A 201 6.32 4.26 1.62
CA TYR A 201 7.27 3.34 1.01
C TYR A 201 6.80 2.77 -0.33
N ALA A 202 5.50 2.82 -0.60
CA ALA A 202 4.89 2.19 -1.75
C ALA A 202 3.75 3.03 -2.33
N CYS A 203 3.65 3.06 -3.66
CA CYS A 203 2.58 3.73 -4.40
C CYS A 203 1.86 2.72 -5.29
N LEU A 204 0.54 2.68 -5.20
CA LEU A 204 -0.30 1.86 -6.07
C LEU A 204 -0.40 2.51 -7.46
N VAL A 205 -0.46 1.70 -8.52
CA VAL A 205 -0.64 2.19 -9.89
C VAL A 205 -2.01 1.80 -10.40
N LEU A 206 -2.81 2.80 -10.79
CA LEU A 206 -4.12 2.65 -11.37
C LEU A 206 -4.04 2.92 -12.88
N ASP A 207 -3.66 1.89 -13.62
CA ASP A 207 -3.74 1.86 -15.08
C ASP A 207 -5.11 1.33 -15.55
N LYS A 208 -5.36 1.41 -16.87
CA LYS A 208 -6.63 0.96 -17.45
C LYS A 208 -7.02 -0.49 -17.11
N PRO A 209 -6.12 -1.49 -17.21
CA PRO A 209 -6.42 -2.85 -16.78
C PRO A 209 -6.80 -2.94 -15.30
N THR A 210 -6.08 -2.25 -14.42
CA THR A 210 -6.33 -2.29 -12.97
C THR A 210 -7.68 -1.66 -12.64
N VAL A 211 -7.98 -0.46 -13.17
CA VAL A 211 -9.26 0.23 -12.92
C VAL A 211 -10.43 -0.60 -13.45
N SER A 212 -10.30 -1.17 -14.65
CA SER A 212 -11.37 -2.02 -15.20
C SER A 212 -11.58 -3.27 -14.36
N MET A 213 -10.49 -3.96 -13.97
CA MET A 213 -10.55 -5.16 -13.13
C MET A 213 -11.24 -4.88 -11.79
N LEU A 214 -10.93 -3.75 -11.14
CA LEU A 214 -11.53 -3.33 -9.88
C LEU A 214 -13.01 -2.94 -10.05
N ALA A 215 -13.33 -2.16 -11.07
CA ALA A 215 -14.72 -1.73 -11.33
C ALA A 215 -15.63 -2.92 -11.67
N ASP A 216 -15.10 -3.95 -12.32
CA ASP A 216 -15.87 -5.14 -12.73
C ASP A 216 -15.90 -6.25 -11.67
N LEU A 217 -15.44 -5.97 -10.43
CA LEU A 217 -15.54 -6.92 -9.32
C LEU A 217 -16.98 -7.22 -8.94
N SER A 218 -17.19 -8.46 -8.51
CA SER A 218 -18.43 -8.94 -7.91
C SER A 218 -18.12 -9.60 -6.58
N PHE A 219 -19.01 -9.43 -5.60
CA PHE A 219 -18.84 -9.97 -4.26
C PHE A 219 -19.87 -11.07 -4.02
N HIS A 220 -19.45 -12.18 -3.41
CA HIS A 220 -20.40 -13.21 -2.98
C HIS A 220 -21.20 -12.73 -1.77
N GLU A 221 -22.37 -13.33 -1.51
CA GLU A 221 -23.08 -13.06 -0.25
C GLU A 221 -22.30 -13.60 0.97
N ASP A 222 -21.52 -14.67 0.78
CA ASP A 222 -20.70 -15.30 1.82
C ASP A 222 -19.25 -14.89 1.60
N ILE A 223 -18.75 -14.08 2.52
CA ILE A 223 -17.40 -13.50 2.51
C ILE A 223 -16.29 -14.56 2.41
N ARG A 224 -16.55 -15.78 2.89
CA ARG A 224 -15.57 -16.87 2.87
C ARG A 224 -15.31 -17.40 1.47
N GLN A 225 -16.23 -17.17 0.53
CA GLN A 225 -16.11 -17.61 -0.86
C GLN A 225 -15.36 -16.60 -1.73
N ASP A 226 -15.15 -15.37 -1.25
CA ASP A 226 -14.49 -14.35 -2.03
C ASP A 226 -12.99 -14.61 -2.23
N TRP A 227 -12.36 -15.39 -1.34
CA TRP A 227 -10.91 -15.61 -1.40
C TRP A 227 -10.48 -16.17 -2.76
N GLU A 228 -11.14 -17.23 -3.24
CA GLU A 228 -10.77 -17.88 -4.51
C GLU A 228 -10.93 -16.94 -5.72
N LEU A 229 -11.91 -16.03 -5.66
CA LEU A 229 -12.22 -15.09 -6.76
C LEU A 229 -11.35 -13.84 -6.75
N LEU A 230 -11.01 -13.34 -5.55
CA LEU A 230 -10.36 -12.04 -5.37
C LEU A 230 -8.85 -12.16 -5.17
N HIS A 231 -8.35 -13.22 -4.52
CA HIS A 231 -6.93 -13.36 -4.19
C HIS A 231 -6.01 -13.37 -5.43
N PRO A 232 -6.37 -13.98 -6.58
CA PRO A 232 -5.53 -13.94 -7.77
C PRO A 232 -5.43 -12.55 -8.42
N LYS A 233 -6.28 -11.59 -8.02
CA LYS A 233 -6.32 -10.26 -8.60
C LYS A 233 -5.32 -9.36 -7.89
N THR A 234 -4.46 -8.70 -8.65
CA THR A 234 -3.37 -7.91 -8.10
C THR A 234 -3.43 -6.47 -8.58
N ILE A 235 -2.88 -5.57 -7.77
CA ILE A 235 -2.59 -4.19 -8.11
C ILE A 235 -1.08 -4.00 -8.21
N LYS A 236 -0.63 -3.30 -9.25
CA LYS A 236 0.79 -2.96 -9.40
C LYS A 236 1.19 -1.97 -8.31
N VAL A 237 2.34 -2.21 -7.70
CA VAL A 237 2.91 -1.39 -6.63
C VAL A 237 4.33 -0.96 -7.02
N VAL A 238 4.58 0.34 -6.95
CA VAL A 238 5.89 0.95 -7.16
C VAL A 238 6.53 1.22 -5.81
N ASP A 239 7.74 0.72 -5.67
CA ASP A 239 8.57 0.89 -4.49
C ASP A 239 9.31 2.23 -4.52
N ALA A 240 9.06 3.05 -3.50
CA ALA A 240 9.62 4.38 -3.36
C ALA A 240 11.07 4.36 -2.84
N TRP A 241 11.54 3.28 -2.23
CA TRP A 241 12.90 3.17 -1.72
C TRP A 241 13.86 2.62 -2.77
N TRP A 242 13.39 1.77 -3.68
CA TRP A 242 14.24 1.11 -4.67
C TRP A 242 15.03 2.10 -5.54
N LYS A 243 16.35 1.93 -5.57
CA LYS A 243 17.27 2.67 -6.44
C LYS A 243 17.82 1.73 -7.48
N ARG A 244 17.78 2.14 -8.75
CA ARG A 244 18.31 1.36 -9.87
C ARG A 244 19.81 1.10 -9.66
N PRO A 245 20.25 -0.16 -9.48
CA PRO A 245 21.65 -0.43 -9.25
C PRO A 245 22.44 -0.35 -10.57
N ALA A 246 23.72 0.03 -10.48
CA ALA A 246 24.62 0.09 -11.63
C ALA A 246 24.90 -1.30 -12.23
N THR A 247 24.97 -2.32 -11.39
CA THR A 247 25.08 -3.74 -11.75
C THR A 247 24.06 -4.52 -10.94
N ASN A 248 23.40 -5.50 -11.57
CA ASN A 248 22.30 -6.19 -10.91
C ASN A 248 22.60 -7.67 -10.66
N VAL A 249 22.48 -8.06 -9.40
CA VAL A 249 22.46 -9.47 -8.96
C VAL A 249 21.00 -9.94 -8.79
N SER A 250 20.09 -9.01 -8.55
CA SER A 250 18.67 -9.26 -8.33
C SER A 250 17.86 -9.11 -9.62
N SER A 251 16.75 -9.84 -9.70
CA SER A 251 15.74 -9.66 -10.75
C SER A 251 14.71 -8.59 -10.41
N TYR A 252 14.67 -8.12 -9.15
CA TYR A 252 13.77 -7.08 -8.70
C TYR A 252 14.07 -5.74 -9.36
N ARG A 253 13.02 -4.98 -9.68
CA ARG A 253 13.10 -3.72 -10.43
C ARG A 253 12.33 -2.58 -9.75
N GLY A 254 12.13 -2.68 -8.44
CA GLY A 254 11.39 -1.67 -7.67
C GLY A 254 9.89 -1.66 -7.97
N VAL A 255 9.34 -2.80 -8.39
CA VAL A 255 7.93 -2.98 -8.74
C VAL A 255 7.50 -4.37 -8.30
N GLY A 256 6.33 -4.45 -7.66
CA GLY A 256 5.66 -5.70 -7.28
C GLY A 256 4.19 -5.70 -7.66
N HIS A 257 3.53 -6.84 -7.45
CA HIS A 257 2.09 -7.00 -7.61
C HIS A 257 1.51 -7.45 -6.27
N CYS A 258 0.66 -6.63 -5.68
CA CYS A 258 0.03 -6.90 -4.39
C CYS A 258 -1.37 -7.47 -4.64
N PRO A 259 -1.72 -8.65 -4.11
CA PRO A 259 -3.10 -9.10 -4.10
C PRO A 259 -4.01 -8.02 -3.49
N ILE A 260 -5.12 -7.71 -4.14
CA ILE A 260 -6.05 -6.69 -3.64
C ILE A 260 -6.66 -7.07 -2.28
N THR A 261 -6.62 -8.36 -1.94
CA THR A 261 -7.01 -8.89 -0.63
C THR A 261 -5.96 -8.66 0.44
N SER A 262 -4.72 -8.27 0.12
CA SER A 262 -3.62 -8.29 1.09
C SER A 262 -3.12 -6.89 1.47
N LEU A 263 -3.88 -5.82 1.22
CA LEU A 263 -3.44 -4.44 1.50
C LEU A 263 -3.11 -4.18 2.98
N ALA A 264 -3.89 -4.71 3.92
CA ALA A 264 -3.63 -4.58 5.35
C ALA A 264 -2.31 -5.27 5.75
N ARG A 265 -2.15 -6.52 5.32
CA ARG A 265 -0.90 -7.29 5.54
C ARG A 265 0.30 -6.62 4.87
N PHE A 266 0.12 -6.13 3.64
CA PHE A 266 1.17 -5.42 2.92
C PHE A 266 1.61 -4.15 3.65
N TYR A 267 0.67 -3.38 4.21
CA TYR A 267 0.97 -2.21 5.04
C TYR A 267 1.88 -2.59 6.21
N MET A 268 1.60 -3.70 6.90
CA MET A 268 2.43 -4.19 8.01
C MET A 268 3.80 -4.70 7.58
N LEU A 269 3.89 -5.45 6.48
CA LEU A 269 5.17 -6.03 6.04
C LEU A 269 6.16 -4.97 5.57
N VAL A 270 5.67 -3.90 4.93
CA VAL A 270 6.53 -2.85 4.41
C VAL A 270 7.19 -2.02 5.52
N THR A 271 6.59 -1.92 6.71
CA THR A 271 7.20 -1.24 7.87
C THR A 271 8.04 -2.17 8.74
N SER A 272 7.59 -3.42 8.93
CA SER A 272 8.21 -4.35 9.91
C SER A 272 9.34 -5.21 9.34
N ALA A 273 9.31 -5.58 8.06
CA ALA A 273 10.24 -6.54 7.46
C ALA A 273 11.32 -5.91 6.57
N ALA A 274 11.19 -4.64 6.21
CA ALA A 274 12.08 -3.94 5.28
C ALA A 274 13.39 -3.49 5.93
N ASN A 275 14.17 -4.44 6.45
CA ASN A 275 15.47 -4.16 7.08
C ASN A 275 16.56 -3.71 6.08
N SER A 276 16.34 -3.76 4.77
CA SER A 276 17.41 -3.50 3.79
C SER A 276 17.10 -2.63 2.56
N GLY A 277 15.85 -2.21 2.29
CA GLY A 277 15.60 -1.21 1.23
C GLY A 277 14.28 -1.30 0.44
N ALA A 278 13.17 -1.53 1.16
CA ALA A 278 11.77 -1.70 0.75
C ALA A 278 11.49 -2.67 -0.40
N MET A 279 10.43 -3.49 -0.21
CA MET A 279 9.83 -4.49 -1.10
C MET A 279 10.75 -5.56 -1.77
N GLU A 280 12.05 -5.37 -1.94
CA GLU A 280 12.96 -6.36 -2.54
C GLU A 280 13.00 -7.66 -1.72
N ASP A 281 13.05 -7.53 -0.39
CA ASP A 281 12.99 -8.66 0.55
C ASP A 281 11.65 -9.40 0.53
N LEU A 282 10.60 -8.75 0.00
CA LEU A 282 9.26 -9.29 -0.16
C LEU A 282 9.05 -9.86 -1.58
N CYS A 283 10.06 -9.85 -2.46
CA CYS A 283 9.88 -10.25 -3.86
C CYS A 283 10.05 -11.78 -4.06
N PRO A 284 9.11 -12.49 -4.70
CA PRO A 284 7.85 -11.99 -5.26
C PRO A 284 6.77 -11.77 -4.19
N LEU A 285 6.09 -10.63 -4.28
CA LEU A 285 5.17 -10.14 -3.25
C LEU A 285 4.00 -11.11 -2.98
N GLU A 286 3.52 -11.79 -4.02
CA GLU A 286 2.47 -12.83 -3.92
C GLU A 286 2.86 -14.02 -3.04
N SER A 287 4.15 -14.32 -2.89
CA SER A 287 4.62 -15.43 -2.04
C SER A 287 4.83 -15.01 -0.57
N SER A 288 4.79 -13.72 -0.29
CA SER A 288 4.96 -13.15 1.05
C SER A 288 3.64 -12.70 1.69
N LEU A 289 2.56 -12.64 0.90
CA LEU A 289 1.25 -12.08 1.26
C LEU A 289 0.12 -13.11 1.32
#